data_AF-A0A2M9N0F1-F1
#
_entry.id   AF-A0A2M9N0F1-F1
#
_cell.length_a   1.000
_cell.length_b   1.000
_cell.length_c   1.000
_cell.angle_alpha   90.00
_cell.angle_beta   90.00
_cell.angle_gamma   90.00
#
_symmetry.space_group_name_H-M   'P 1'
#
loop_
_entity.id
_entity.type
_entity.pdbx_description
1 polymer ?
#
loop_
_entity_poly.entity_id
_entity_poly.type
_entity_poly.pdbx_seq_one_letter_code
_entity_poly.pdbx_strand_id
1 'polypeptide(L)'
;MKAIVKLASLETKMFFRDRLSMFWTFLFPVVMIGLFGSMFVGDNMSQKAFAEYFVPSWIGVNIVTTSFFTLGTVLTNSGKRAY
;
A
#
# COMPACT_ATOMS: atom_id res chain seq x y z
N MET A 1 -24.68 2.10 8.78
CA MET A 1 -23.46 1.30 9.09
C MET A 1 -23.34 0.01 8.27
N LYS A 2 -24.38 -0.84 8.17
CA LYS A 2 -24.29 -2.15 7.46
C LYS A 2 -23.81 -2.07 5.99
N ALA A 3 -24.18 -1.02 5.26
CA ALA A 3 -23.78 -0.85 3.86
C ALA A 3 -22.26 -0.63 3.68
N ILE A 4 -21.64 0.21 4.52
CA ILE A 4 -20.20 0.51 4.47
C ILE A 4 -19.39 -0.74 4.80
N VAL A 5 -19.80 -1.50 5.82
CA VAL A 5 -19.15 -2.76 6.19
C VAL A 5 -19.23 -3.79 5.07
N LYS A 6 -20.37 -3.88 4.38
CA LYS A 6 -20.54 -4.77 3.23
C LYS A 6 -19.64 -4.36 2.05
N LEU A 7 -19.51 -3.06 1.79
CA LEU A 7 -18.63 -2.54 0.75
C LEU A 7 -17.15 -2.85 1.06
N ALA A 8 -16.69 -2.54 2.27
CA ALA A 8 -15.32 -2.83 2.70
C ALA A 8 -14.99 -4.33 2.61
N SER A 9 -15.94 -5.20 2.98
CA SER A 9 -15.79 -6.65 2.84
C SER A 9 -15.66 -7.10 1.38
N LEU A 10 -16.45 -6.51 0.46
CA LEU A 10 -16.37 -6.80 -0.97
C LEU A 10 -15.04 -6.33 -1.57
N GLU A 11 -14.61 -5.11 -1.26
CA GLU A 11 -13.32 -4.56 -1.73
C GLU A 11 -12.14 -5.40 -1.25
N THR A 12 -12.14 -5.76 0.03
CA THR A 12 -11.12 -6.65 0.61
C THR A 12 -11.08 -7.98 -0.14
N LYS A 13 -12.25 -8.59 -0.38
CA LYS A 13 -12.34 -9.85 -1.13
C LYS A 13 -11.87 -9.72 -2.58
N MET A 14 -12.14 -8.59 -3.24
CA MET A 14 -11.68 -8.33 -4.60
C MET A 14 -10.16 -8.16 -4.65
N PHE A 15 -9.57 -7.45 -3.68
CA PHE A 15 -8.12 -7.33 -3.55
C PHE A 15 -7.43 -8.70 -3.45
N PHE A 16 -7.92 -9.59 -2.57
CA PHE A 16 -7.36 -10.94 -2.44
C PHE A 16 -7.54 -11.82 -3.69
N ARG A 17 -8.51 -11.51 -4.57
CA ARG A 17 -8.70 -12.23 -5.85
C ARG A 17 -7.70 -11.78 -6.91
N ASP A 18 -7.22 -10.54 -6.84
CA ASP A 18 -6.16 -10.02 -7.68
C ASP A 18 -4.79 -10.40 -7.10
N ARG A 19 -4.42 -11.67 -7.29
CA ARG A 19 -3.18 -12.25 -6.75
C ARG A 19 -1.93 -11.54 -7.24
N LEU A 20 -1.95 -11.00 -8.47
CA LEU A 20 -0.80 -10.29 -9.03
C LEU A 20 -0.62 -8.93 -8.37
N SER A 21 -1.70 -8.16 -8.23
CA SER A 21 -1.66 -6.86 -7.55
C SER A 21 -1.33 -7.00 -6.07
N MET A 22 -1.88 -8.02 -5.40
CA MET A 22 -1.53 -8.38 -4.03
C MET A 22 -0.03 -8.68 -3.91
N PHE A 23 0.52 -9.53 -4.79
CA PHE A 23 1.93 -9.88 -4.79
C PHE A 23 2.83 -8.65 -4.90
N TRP A 24 2.57 -7.76 -5.85
CA TRP A 24 3.38 -6.56 -6.04
C TRP A 24 3.25 -5.54 -4.92
N THR A 25 2.05 -5.41 -4.34
CA THR A 25 1.79 -4.49 -3.22
C THR A 25 2.66 -4.81 -1.99
N PHE A 26 2.92 -6.10 -1.73
CA PHE A 26 3.77 -6.52 -0.61
C PHE A 26 5.24 -6.73 -1.00
N LEU A 27 5.51 -7.29 -2.18
CA LEU A 27 6.88 -7.56 -2.62
C LEU A 27 7.66 -6.26 -2.81
N PHE A 28 7.05 -5.25 -3.42
CA PHE A 28 7.75 -4.01 -3.76
C PHE A 28 8.31 -3.30 -2.52
N PRO A 29 7.53 -3.03 -1.45
CA PRO A 29 8.07 -2.46 -0.22
C PRO A 29 9.18 -3.31 0.42
N VAL A 30 9.04 -4.65 0.44
CA VAL A 30 10.05 -5.54 1.03
C VAL A 30 11.37 -5.44 0.27
N VAL A 31 11.33 -5.47 -1.06
CA VAL A 31 12.52 -5.32 -1.91
C VAL A 31 13.14 -3.93 -1.72
N MET A 32 12.33 -2.88 -1.64
CA MET A 32 12.82 -1.52 -1.40
C MET A 32 13.48 -1.37 -0.02
N ILE A 33 12.92 -1.98 1.04
CA ILE A 33 13.54 -1.98 2.38
C ILE A 33 14.91 -2.67 2.32
N GLY A 34 15.02 -3.81 1.64
CA GLY A 34 16.30 -4.52 1.50
C GLY A 34 17.32 -3.71 0.69
N LEU A 35 16.90 -3.14 -0.45
CA LEU A 35 17.76 -2.35 -1.32
C LEU A 35 18.24 -1.08 -0.62
N PHE A 36 17.34 -0.31 -0.02
CA PHE A 36 17.73 0.90 0.69
C PHE A 36 18.51 0.59 1.96
N GLY A 37 18.16 -0.46 2.70
CA GLY A 37 18.94 -0.92 3.85
C GLY A 37 20.39 -1.28 3.49
N SER A 38 20.62 -1.83 2.28
CA SER A 38 21.97 -2.12 1.79
C SER A 38 22.81 -0.86 1.52
N MET A 39 22.19 0.28 1.23
CA MET A 39 22.90 1.55 1.00
C MET A 39 23.47 2.16 2.30
N PHE A 40 22.93 1.79 3.46
CA PHE A 40 23.37 2.30 4.77
C PHE A 40 24.35 1.36 5.48
N VAL A 41 24.80 0.28 4.81
CA VAL A 41 25.79 -0.65 5.37
C VAL A 41 27.13 0.06 5.48
N GLY A 42 27.54 0.37 6.72
CA GLY A 42 28.82 1.02 7.03
C GLY A 42 28.71 2.46 7.55
N ASP A 43 27.50 3.03 7.57
CA ASP A 43 27.24 4.34 8.16
C ASP A 43 26.93 4.22 9.67
N ASN A 44 27.02 5.31 10.44
CA ASN A 44 26.77 5.30 11.91
C ASN A 44 25.34 4.90 12.32
N MET A 45 24.46 4.63 11.36
CA MET A 45 23.12 4.10 11.60
C MET A 45 23.15 2.57 11.69
N SER A 46 22.85 2.06 12.89
CA SER A 46 22.57 0.63 13.04
C SER A 46 21.41 0.21 12.12
N GLN A 47 21.50 -0.97 11.50
CA GLN A 47 20.41 -1.55 10.69
C GLN A 47 19.07 -1.59 11.45
N LYS A 48 19.12 -1.71 12.78
CA LYS A 48 17.95 -1.67 13.67
C LYS A 48 17.27 -0.30 13.65
N ALA A 49 18.03 0.80 13.75
CA ALA A 49 17.50 2.15 13.67
C ALA A 49 16.87 2.42 12.29
N PHE A 50 17.48 1.93 11.21
CA PHE A 50 16.89 2.05 9.86
C PHE A 50 15.52 1.37 9.79
N ALA A 51 15.41 0.11 10.21
CA ALA A 51 14.13 -0.61 10.18
C ALA A 51 13.04 0.09 11.01
N GLU A 52 13.40 0.65 12.17
CA GLU A 52 12.48 1.37 13.06
C GLU A 52 11.87 2.63 12.45
N TYR A 53 12.64 3.40 11.66
CA TYR A 53 12.12 4.60 10.99
C TYR A 53 11.51 4.29 9.62
N PHE A 54 12.09 3.35 8.88
CA PHE A 54 11.75 3.12 7.49
C PHE A 54 10.46 2.30 7.34
N VAL A 55 10.28 1.25 8.15
CA VAL A 55 9.09 0.39 8.05
C VAL A 55 7.78 1.16 8.32
N PRO A 56 7.65 1.95 9.40
CA PRO A 56 6.43 2.73 9.63
C PRO A 56 6.18 3.78 8.55
N SER A 57 7.24 4.39 8.02
CA SER A 57 7.15 5.35 6.92
C SER A 57 6.57 4.70 5.67
N TRP A 58 7.02 3.49 5.30
CA TRP A 58 6.46 2.75 4.17
C TRP A 58 5.02 2.32 4.36
N ILE A 59 4.61 1.95 5.58
CA ILE A 59 3.20 1.67 5.89
C ILE A 59 2.35 2.93 5.66
N GLY A 60 2.79 4.07 6.20
CA GLY A 60 2.10 5.34 6.04
C GLY A 60 1.96 5.76 4.58
N VAL A 61 3.05 5.68 3.82
CA VAL A 61 3.06 6.00 2.38
C VAL A 61 2.07 5.11 1.62
N ASN A 62 2.08 3.79 1.84
CA ASN A 62 1.15 2.89 1.15
C ASN A 62 -0.32 3.22 1.47
N ILE A 63 -0.65 3.45 2.74
CA ILE A 63 -2.03 3.82 3.14
C ILE A 63 -2.48 5.08 2.41
N VAL A 64 -1.65 6.12 2.40
CA VAL A 64 -1.97 7.40 1.76
C VAL A 64 -2.12 7.21 0.24
N THR A 65 -1.10 6.63 -0.40
CA THR A 65 -1.07 6.42 -1.85
C THR A 65 -2.26 5.61 -2.34
N THR A 66 -2.57 4.47 -1.69
CA THR A 66 -3.73 3.64 -2.06
C THR A 66 -5.05 4.37 -1.85
N SER A 67 -5.19 5.16 -0.78
CA SER A 67 -6.41 5.95 -0.52
C SER A 67 -6.65 6.97 -1.63
N PHE A 68 -5.62 7.72 -2.03
CA PHE A 68 -5.72 8.72 -3.09
C PHE A 68 -6.03 8.09 -4.46
N PHE A 69 -5.37 6.97 -4.82
CA PHE A 69 -5.67 6.27 -6.09
C PHE A 69 -7.08 5.68 -6.10
N THR A 70 -7.54 5.15 -4.97
CA THR A 70 -8.90 4.61 -4.84
C THR A 70 -9.94 5.71 -5.04
N LEU A 71 -9.76 6.86 -4.38
CA LEU A 71 -10.65 8.02 -4.55
C LEU A 71 -10.71 8.48 -6.01
N GLY A 72 -9.56 8.62 -6.67
CA GLY A 72 -9.52 8.99 -8.09
C GLY A 72 -10.28 8.00 -8.98
N THR A 73 -10.06 6.71 -8.76
CA THR A 73 -10.72 5.63 -9.51
C THR A 73 -12.25 5.64 -9.30
N VAL A 74 -12.71 5.84 -8.06
CA VAL A 74 -14.14 5.93 -7.75
C VAL A 74 -14.79 7.15 -8.42
N LEU A 75 -14.13 8.31 -8.38
CA LEU A 75 -14.65 9.53 -9.02
C LEU A 75 -14.79 9.35 -10.54
N THR A 76 -13.76 8.81 -11.20
CA THR A 76 -13.80 8.55 -12.65
C THR A 76 -14.87 7.52 -13.02
N ASN A 77 -15.03 6.45 -12.24
CA ASN A 77 -16.02 5.41 -12.54
C ASN A 77 -17.46 5.85 -12.25
N SER A 78 -17.67 6.74 -11.27
CA SER A 78 -18.99 7.29 -10.96
C SER A 78 -19.52 8.16 -12.09
N GLY A 79 -18.64 8.94 -12.75
CA GLY A 79 -19.00 9.74 -13.93
C GLY A 79 -19.43 8.90 -15.15
N LYS A 80 -18.93 7.67 -15.29
CA LYS A 80 -19.28 6.76 -16.40
C LYS A 80 -20.63 6.04 -16.23
N ARG A 81 -21.22 6.04 -15.03
CA ARG A 81 -22.52 5.41 -14.75
C ARG A 81 -23.71 6.37 -14.88
N ALA A 82 -23.45 7.66 -15.10
CA ALA A 82 -24.47 8.70 -15.22
C ALA A 82 -24.97 8.92 -16.67
N TYR A 83 -24.49 8.13 -17.62
CA TYR A 83 -24.91 8.13 -19.04
C TYR A 83 -25.40 6.74 -19.43
#